data_AF-A0A4Q3TTM8-F1
#
_entry.id   AF-A0A4Q3TTM8-F1
#
_cell.length_a   1.000
_cell.length_b   1.000
_cell.length_c   1.000
_cell.angle_alpha   90.00
_cell.angle_beta   90.00
_cell.angle_gamma   90.00
#
_symmetry.space_group_name_H-M   'P 1'
#
loop_
_entity.id
_entity.type
_entity.pdbx_description
1 polymer ?
#
loop_
_entity_poly.entity_id
_entity_poly.type
_entity_poly.pdbx_seq_one_letter_code
_entity_poly.pdbx_strand_id
1 'polypeptide(L)'
;MTRHIVQVATLGFPRIGPKRELKTALEAHWAGKIDAETLLSTAADLRGLTWARQSDLGADIVPSNDFSLYDQVLDLTAMVGAVPAAYGWSGESVDLATYFAMARGSRGDAQVCEHGHTHGGGEGVPAMEMTKWFDTNYHYLAPEFTADQVFRLGSTKALDEYLEARAQGIETRPVLLGPVSYLLLGKTRGEAFDVLSLLPRLLPVYAEVLRSLARAGATWVQLDEPCLVTDLSDEARAAYDHAYRVLTDVTPPIKVMLTTYFGALGDNLETALNLPVQGLHIDLV
;
A
#
# COMPACT_ATOMS: atom_id res chain seq x y z
N MET A 1 -20.74 28.95 21.01
CA MET A 1 -21.01 28.24 19.75
C MET A 1 -19.69 27.73 19.21
N THR A 2 -19.46 26.42 19.27
CA THR A 2 -18.32 25.79 18.59
C THR A 2 -18.56 25.93 17.10
N ARG A 3 -17.71 26.69 16.40
CA ARG A 3 -17.84 26.87 14.96
C ARG A 3 -17.37 25.57 14.31
N HIS A 4 -18.29 24.78 13.76
CA HIS A 4 -17.94 23.61 12.97
C HIS A 4 -17.35 24.11 11.64
N ILE A 5 -16.04 23.96 11.47
CA ILE A 5 -15.34 24.28 10.23
C ILE A 5 -15.40 23.03 9.36
N VAL A 6 -15.83 23.20 8.10
CA VAL A 6 -15.74 22.13 7.09
C VAL A 6 -14.28 21.98 6.72
N GLN A 7 -13.75 20.76 6.82
CA GLN A 7 -12.37 20.44 6.46
C GLN A 7 -12.27 19.94 5.04
N VAL A 8 -11.17 20.26 4.36
CA VAL A 8 -10.80 19.77 3.04
C VAL A 8 -9.78 18.64 3.19
N ALA A 9 -10.09 17.47 2.64
CA ALA A 9 -9.20 16.31 2.65
C ALA A 9 -8.88 15.85 1.22
N THR A 10 -7.65 15.41 1.00
CA THR A 10 -7.27 14.67 -0.21
C THR A 10 -7.07 13.19 0.14
N LEU A 11 -7.47 12.28 -0.75
CA LEU A 11 -7.37 10.84 -0.53
C LEU A 11 -5.98 10.27 -0.86
N GLY A 12 -5.27 10.96 -1.75
CA GLY A 12 -3.97 10.59 -2.30
C GLY A 12 -3.53 11.65 -3.33
N PHE A 13 -2.24 11.72 -3.65
CA PHE A 13 -1.72 12.70 -4.61
C PHE A 13 -0.81 12.05 -5.67
N PRO A 14 -0.81 12.53 -6.92
CA PRO A 14 0.08 11.99 -7.96
C PRO A 14 1.57 12.11 -7.60
N ARG A 15 2.23 10.97 -7.48
CA ARG A 15 3.64 10.82 -7.05
C ARG A 15 4.70 11.04 -8.13
N ILE A 16 4.31 11.11 -9.40
CA ILE A 16 5.28 11.11 -10.52
C ILE A 16 6.11 12.40 -10.61
N GLY A 17 5.66 13.47 -9.98
CA GLY A 17 6.25 14.80 -10.01
C GLY A 17 5.82 15.62 -11.24
N PRO A 18 5.81 16.98 -11.16
CA PRO A 18 5.31 17.86 -12.22
C PRO A 18 6.04 17.71 -13.57
N LYS A 19 7.31 17.27 -13.55
CA LYS A 19 8.13 17.05 -14.75
C LYS A 19 8.52 15.57 -14.91
N ARG A 20 7.83 14.67 -14.21
CA ARG A 20 8.10 13.23 -14.17
C ARG A 20 9.45 12.86 -13.55
N GLU A 21 9.85 13.62 -12.53
CA GLU A 21 11.10 13.45 -11.79
C GLU A 21 11.27 12.02 -11.27
N LEU A 22 10.19 11.42 -10.71
CA LEU A 22 10.23 10.05 -10.21
C LEU A 22 10.51 9.04 -11.34
N LYS A 23 9.89 9.22 -12.51
CA LYS A 23 10.13 8.36 -13.67
C LYS A 23 11.60 8.41 -14.08
N THR A 24 12.17 9.61 -14.19
CA THR A 24 13.56 9.79 -14.59
C THR A 24 14.52 9.16 -13.58
N ALA A 25 14.26 9.30 -12.27
CA ALA A 25 15.06 8.69 -11.22
C ALA A 25 14.98 7.15 -11.25
N LEU A 26 13.78 6.58 -11.39
CA LEU A 26 13.59 5.13 -11.48
C LEU A 26 14.33 4.54 -12.70
N GLU A 27 14.19 5.16 -13.87
CA GLU A 27 14.87 4.72 -15.10
C GLU A 27 16.39 4.84 -14.98
N ALA A 28 16.90 5.89 -14.35
CA ALA A 28 18.32 6.04 -14.08
C ALA A 28 18.83 4.96 -13.11
N HIS A 29 18.07 4.67 -12.05
CA HIS A 29 18.42 3.66 -11.07
C HIS A 29 18.46 2.26 -11.69
N TRP A 30 17.42 1.87 -12.43
CA TRP A 30 17.38 0.57 -13.12
C TRP A 30 18.44 0.43 -14.21
N ALA A 31 18.94 1.55 -14.75
CA ALA A 31 20.06 1.58 -15.69
C ALA A 31 21.43 1.61 -15.00
N GLY A 32 21.48 1.57 -13.66
CA GLY A 32 22.72 1.63 -12.87
C GLY A 32 23.42 3.00 -12.90
N LYS A 33 22.71 4.07 -13.29
CA LYS A 33 23.27 5.43 -13.40
C LYS A 33 23.23 6.20 -12.08
N ILE A 34 22.32 5.82 -11.18
CA ILE A 34 22.25 6.34 -9.81
C ILE A 34 22.09 5.16 -8.85
N ASP A 35 22.59 5.32 -7.63
CA ASP A 35 22.42 4.33 -6.57
C ASP A 35 21.03 4.40 -5.92
N ALA A 36 20.77 3.49 -4.99
CA ALA A 36 19.51 3.42 -4.26
C ALA A 36 19.31 4.65 -3.35
N GLU A 37 20.38 5.16 -2.74
CA GLU A 37 20.32 6.33 -1.86
C GLU A 37 19.86 7.58 -2.61
N THR A 38 20.39 7.82 -3.81
CA THR A 38 19.98 8.94 -4.67
C THR A 38 18.52 8.81 -5.10
N LEU A 39 18.05 7.61 -5.42
CA LEU A 39 16.64 7.37 -5.76
C LEU A 39 15.72 7.66 -4.56
N LEU A 40 16.07 7.14 -3.38
CA LEU A 40 15.28 7.33 -2.16
C LEU A 40 15.27 8.80 -1.70
N SER A 41 16.39 9.51 -1.87
CA SER A 41 16.48 10.95 -1.64
C SER A 41 15.57 11.74 -2.59
N THR A 42 15.58 11.41 -3.89
CA THR A 42 14.66 12.03 -4.87
C THR A 42 13.19 11.77 -4.50
N ALA A 43 12.87 10.57 -4.02
CA ALA A 43 11.54 10.22 -3.55
C ALA A 43 11.12 11.02 -2.30
N ALA A 44 12.02 11.19 -1.34
CA ALA A 44 11.82 12.02 -0.14
C ALA A 44 11.54 13.49 -0.49
N ASP A 45 12.35 14.07 -1.39
CA ASP A 45 12.15 15.43 -1.87
C ASP A 45 10.77 15.61 -2.51
N LEU A 46 10.35 14.66 -3.35
CA LEU A 46 9.03 14.70 -4.00
C LEU A 46 7.88 14.60 -2.99
N ARG A 47 8.01 13.76 -1.94
CA ARG A 47 7.02 13.67 -0.87
C ARG A 47 6.91 15.00 -0.11
N GLY A 48 8.04 15.54 0.34
CA GLY A 48 8.09 16.83 1.05
C GLY A 48 7.45 17.97 0.25
N LEU A 49 7.82 18.11 -1.03
CA LEU A 49 7.23 19.11 -1.93
C LEU A 49 5.72 18.91 -2.12
N THR A 50 5.25 17.66 -2.17
CA THR A 50 3.84 17.33 -2.37
C THR A 50 3.00 17.61 -1.13
N TRP A 51 3.51 17.28 0.06
CA TRP A 51 2.84 17.59 1.32
C TRP A 51 2.74 19.10 1.54
N ALA A 52 3.86 19.82 1.38
CA ALA A 52 3.89 21.28 1.51
C ALA A 52 2.90 21.94 0.54
N ARG A 53 2.92 21.52 -0.73
CA ARG A 53 2.01 22.07 -1.75
C ARG A 53 0.54 21.87 -1.41
N GLN A 54 0.14 20.70 -0.91
CA GLN A 54 -1.26 20.46 -0.55
C GLN A 54 -1.69 21.34 0.62
N SER A 55 -0.85 21.44 1.65
CA SER A 55 -1.07 22.32 2.80
C SER A 55 -1.17 23.80 2.38
N ASP A 56 -0.23 24.29 1.56
CA ASP A 56 -0.20 25.67 1.06
C ASP A 56 -1.43 26.03 0.21
N LEU A 57 -2.05 25.03 -0.43
CA LEU A 57 -3.27 25.19 -1.22
C LEU A 57 -4.56 25.01 -0.40
N GLY A 58 -4.46 24.82 0.92
CA GLY A 58 -5.59 24.79 1.84
C GLY A 58 -6.20 23.41 2.09
N ALA A 59 -5.48 22.31 1.83
CA ALA A 59 -5.90 21.00 2.33
C ALA A 59 -5.65 20.91 3.83
N ASP A 60 -6.71 20.66 4.62
CA ASP A 60 -6.61 20.47 6.07
C ASP A 60 -6.11 19.07 6.44
N ILE A 61 -6.39 18.08 5.58
CA ILE A 61 -5.99 16.68 5.77
C ILE A 61 -5.22 16.23 4.53
N VAL A 62 -3.92 16.03 4.72
CA VAL A 62 -2.97 15.62 3.68
C VAL A 62 -2.64 14.13 3.86
N PRO A 63 -2.62 13.31 2.79
CA PRO A 63 -2.28 11.90 2.87
C PRO A 63 -0.77 11.69 3.04
N SER A 64 -0.41 10.58 3.67
CA SER A 64 0.92 9.96 3.59
C SER A 64 0.78 8.48 3.23
N ASN A 65 1.87 7.82 2.81
CA ASN A 65 1.87 6.46 2.28
C ASN A 65 1.13 6.28 0.93
N ASP A 66 0.60 7.34 0.34
CA ASP A 66 0.07 7.40 -1.02
C ASP A 66 1.19 7.40 -2.08
N PHE A 67 2.39 7.86 -1.70
CA PHE A 67 3.60 7.74 -2.51
C PHE A 67 4.00 6.26 -2.69
N SER A 68 4.61 5.92 -3.82
CA SER A 68 5.16 4.60 -4.10
C SER A 68 6.26 4.71 -5.16
N LEU A 69 7.25 3.83 -5.09
CA LEU A 69 8.26 3.70 -6.13
C LEU A 69 7.74 2.94 -7.35
N TYR A 70 6.62 2.22 -7.22
CA TYR A 70 6.03 1.50 -8.34
C TYR A 70 4.50 1.42 -8.23
N ASP A 71 4.00 0.71 -7.22
CA ASP A 71 2.58 0.44 -6.99
C ASP A 71 2.29 0.31 -5.48
N GLN A 72 1.20 0.95 -5.03
CA GLN A 72 0.80 0.94 -3.62
C GLN A 72 0.31 -0.44 -3.16
N VAL A 73 -0.22 -1.28 -4.06
CA VAL A 73 -0.61 -2.66 -3.70
C VAL A 73 0.63 -3.54 -3.53
N LEU A 74 1.66 -3.31 -4.34
CA LEU A 74 2.98 -3.90 -4.12
C LEU A 74 3.62 -3.40 -2.81
N ASP A 75 3.50 -2.12 -2.48
CA ASP A 75 3.99 -1.59 -1.20
C ASP A 75 3.33 -2.31 -0.02
N LEU A 76 2.03 -2.56 -0.12
CA LEU A 76 1.30 -3.31 0.90
C LEU A 76 1.74 -4.79 0.94
N THR A 77 1.97 -5.41 -0.22
CA THR A 77 2.55 -6.76 -0.33
C THR A 77 3.87 -6.85 0.42
N ALA A 78 4.74 -5.85 0.26
CA ALA A 78 6.00 -5.74 0.98
C ALA A 78 5.79 -5.49 2.49
N MET A 79 4.85 -4.62 2.86
CA MET A 79 4.49 -4.33 4.26
C MET A 79 4.07 -5.60 5.01
N VAL A 80 3.23 -6.44 4.40
CA VAL A 80 2.71 -7.64 5.06
C VAL A 80 3.60 -8.88 4.86
N GLY A 81 4.73 -8.72 4.18
CA GLY A 81 5.68 -9.81 3.93
C GLY A 81 5.10 -10.90 3.04
N ALA A 82 4.14 -10.59 2.16
CA ALA A 82 3.54 -11.54 1.23
C ALA A 82 4.41 -11.69 -0.05
N VAL A 83 5.72 -11.84 0.12
CA VAL A 83 6.66 -11.98 -1.00
C VAL A 83 6.64 -13.43 -1.50
N PRO A 84 6.35 -13.68 -2.79
CA PRO A 84 6.37 -15.04 -3.33
C PRO A 84 7.75 -15.68 -3.19
N ALA A 85 7.77 -16.99 -2.88
CA ALA A 85 9.00 -17.73 -2.63
C ALA A 85 10.04 -17.65 -3.77
N ALA A 86 9.57 -17.47 -5.01
CA ALA A 86 10.43 -17.33 -6.19
C ALA A 86 11.40 -16.14 -6.09
N TYR A 87 11.08 -15.10 -5.31
CA TYR A 87 11.95 -13.93 -5.13
C TYR A 87 12.97 -14.10 -4.00
N GLY A 88 12.98 -15.25 -3.29
CA GLY A 88 14.04 -15.60 -2.34
C GLY A 88 14.13 -14.75 -1.07
N TRP A 89 13.07 -14.00 -0.71
CA TRP A 89 13.08 -13.15 0.47
C TRP A 89 13.06 -13.95 1.77
N SER A 90 14.09 -13.77 2.59
CA SER A 90 14.22 -14.38 3.92
C SER A 90 14.67 -13.40 5.02
N GLY A 91 14.88 -12.13 4.68
CA GLY A 91 15.35 -11.08 5.60
C GLY A 91 14.24 -10.47 6.46
N GLU A 92 14.62 -9.62 7.42
CA GLU A 92 13.66 -8.94 8.31
C GLU A 92 12.75 -7.95 7.53
N SER A 93 13.35 -7.18 6.62
CA SER A 93 12.65 -6.23 5.74
C SER A 93 12.75 -6.63 4.27
N VAL A 94 11.76 -6.27 3.46
CA VAL A 94 11.81 -6.38 2.00
C VAL A 94 12.72 -5.27 1.47
N ASP A 95 13.87 -5.65 0.93
CA ASP A 95 14.80 -4.69 0.35
C ASP A 95 14.35 -4.18 -1.02
N LEU A 96 14.98 -3.09 -1.48
CA LEU A 96 14.63 -2.44 -2.74
C LEU A 96 14.86 -3.34 -3.97
N ALA A 97 15.84 -4.25 -3.89
CA ALA A 97 16.13 -5.20 -4.96
C ALA A 97 15.00 -6.22 -5.11
N THR A 98 14.53 -6.80 -4.00
CA THR A 98 13.39 -7.72 -3.92
C THR A 98 12.10 -7.02 -4.37
N TYR A 99 11.89 -5.78 -3.89
CA TYR A 99 10.74 -4.96 -4.28
C TYR A 99 10.69 -4.76 -5.81
N PHE A 100 11.79 -4.36 -6.43
CA PHE A 100 11.83 -4.21 -7.89
C PHE A 100 11.84 -5.54 -8.64
N ALA A 101 12.36 -6.63 -8.07
CA ALA A 101 12.23 -7.95 -8.67
C ALA A 101 10.76 -8.36 -8.78
N MET A 102 9.95 -8.12 -7.74
CA MET A 102 8.50 -8.31 -7.81
C MET A 102 7.86 -7.38 -8.86
N ALA A 103 8.28 -6.11 -8.90
CA ALA A 103 7.66 -5.11 -9.76
C ALA A 103 7.88 -5.31 -11.26
N ARG A 104 9.09 -5.74 -11.65
CA ARG A 104 9.53 -5.74 -13.06
C ARG A 104 10.38 -6.96 -13.45
N GLY A 105 10.44 -7.96 -12.58
CA GLY A 105 11.25 -9.15 -12.76
C GLY A 105 12.74 -8.89 -12.51
N SER A 106 13.49 -9.97 -12.33
CA SER A 106 14.95 -9.97 -12.30
C SER A 106 15.48 -10.67 -13.55
N ARG A 107 16.64 -10.23 -14.03
CA ARG A 107 17.44 -11.03 -14.98
C ARG A 107 18.41 -11.85 -14.13
N GLY A 108 18.56 -13.14 -14.41
CA GLY A 108 19.61 -13.92 -13.77
C GLY A 108 20.98 -13.32 -14.10
N ASP A 109 21.91 -13.39 -13.17
CA ASP A 109 23.23 -12.78 -13.31
C ASP A 109 23.91 -13.24 -14.61
N ALA A 110 24.33 -12.28 -15.42
CA ALA A 110 25.22 -12.54 -16.53
C ALA A 110 26.62 -12.72 -15.95
N GLN A 111 27.10 -13.96 -15.89
CA GLN A 111 28.49 -14.20 -15.53
C GLN A 111 29.38 -13.78 -16.70
N VAL A 112 30.29 -12.83 -16.44
CA VAL A 112 31.40 -12.54 -17.35
C VAL A 112 32.44 -13.63 -17.12
N CYS A 113 32.65 -14.51 -18.10
CA CYS A 113 33.72 -15.49 -18.01
C CYS A 113 35.08 -14.79 -18.21
N GLU A 114 36.15 -15.46 -17.77
CA GLU A 114 37.54 -15.00 -17.85
C GLU A 114 37.98 -14.65 -19.30
N HIS A 115 37.22 -15.08 -20.30
CA HIS A 115 37.43 -14.80 -21.73
C HIS A 115 36.66 -13.56 -22.24
N GLY A 116 36.02 -12.76 -21.37
CA GLY A 116 35.32 -11.53 -21.75
C GLY A 116 33.96 -11.73 -22.43
N HIS A 117 33.39 -12.94 -22.36
CA HIS A 117 32.03 -13.21 -22.82
C HIS A 117 31.05 -13.19 -21.65
N THR A 118 29.89 -12.55 -21.85
CA THR A 118 28.75 -12.64 -20.93
C THR A 118 27.97 -13.91 -21.24
N HIS A 119 27.99 -14.87 -20.33
CA HIS A 119 27.08 -16.00 -20.34
C HIS A 119 25.89 -15.64 -19.45
N GLY A 120 24.69 -15.49 -20.03
CA GLY A 120 23.46 -15.34 -19.25
C GLY A 120 23.18 -16.65 -18.53
N GLY A 121 23.49 -16.71 -17.24
CA GLY A 121 23.67 -17.97 -16.52
C GLY A 121 22.67 -18.26 -15.40
N GLY A 122 21.69 -17.39 -15.17
CA GLY A 122 20.61 -17.63 -14.19
C GLY A 122 19.23 -17.56 -14.85
N GLU A 123 18.33 -18.45 -14.43
CA GLU A 123 16.89 -18.25 -14.65
C GLU A 123 16.46 -17.03 -13.82
N GLY A 124 16.17 -15.92 -14.48
CA GLY A 124 15.57 -14.75 -13.83
C GLY A 124 14.16 -15.06 -13.34
N VAL A 125 13.65 -14.24 -12.43
CA VAL A 125 12.29 -14.38 -11.92
C VAL A 125 11.37 -13.43 -12.69
N PRO A 126 10.23 -13.89 -13.25
CA PRO A 126 9.28 -13.00 -13.91
C PRO A 126 8.69 -11.99 -12.91
N ALA A 127 8.20 -10.87 -13.41
CA ALA A 127 7.46 -9.90 -12.59
C ALA A 127 6.13 -10.50 -12.09
N MET A 128 5.59 -9.94 -11.01
CA MET A 128 4.22 -10.21 -10.59
C MET A 128 3.21 -9.77 -11.66
N GLU A 129 2.04 -10.40 -11.65
CA GLU A 129 1.03 -10.09 -12.66
C GLU A 129 0.44 -8.69 -12.44
N MET A 130 0.39 -7.91 -13.52
CA MET A 130 -0.21 -6.59 -13.53
C MET A 130 -1.66 -6.67 -14.06
N THR A 131 -2.62 -6.07 -13.34
CA THR A 131 -4.03 -6.01 -13.75
C THR A 131 -4.62 -4.63 -13.51
N LYS A 132 -5.78 -4.33 -14.11
CA LYS A 132 -6.43 -3.03 -13.98
C LYS A 132 -6.92 -2.76 -12.56
N TRP A 133 -6.69 -1.54 -12.09
CA TRP A 133 -7.28 -1.04 -10.87
C TRP A 133 -8.72 -0.58 -11.16
N PHE A 134 -9.67 -1.48 -10.90
CA PHE A 134 -11.10 -1.27 -11.19
C PHE A 134 -11.33 -0.82 -12.64
N ASP A 135 -12.22 0.13 -12.88
CA ASP A 135 -12.56 0.69 -14.18
C ASP A 135 -11.61 1.82 -14.63
N THR A 136 -10.51 2.03 -13.91
CA THR A 136 -9.52 3.06 -14.23
C THR A 136 -8.52 2.62 -15.31
N ASN A 137 -7.63 3.54 -15.71
CA ASN A 137 -6.46 3.24 -16.53
C ASN A 137 -5.20 2.93 -15.69
N TYR A 138 -5.29 3.00 -14.37
CA TYR A 138 -4.21 2.57 -13.49
C TYR A 138 -4.14 1.05 -13.44
N HIS A 139 -2.95 0.51 -13.26
CA HIS A 139 -2.73 -0.91 -13.09
C HIS A 139 -1.96 -1.16 -11.81
N TYR A 140 -2.31 -2.21 -11.09
CA TYR A 140 -1.65 -2.65 -9.87
C TYR A 140 -1.03 -4.04 -10.06
N LEU A 141 -0.08 -4.38 -9.19
CA LEU A 141 0.50 -5.71 -9.14
C LEU A 141 -0.32 -6.58 -8.19
N ALA A 142 -0.97 -7.59 -8.74
CA ALA A 142 -1.91 -8.40 -7.98
C ALA A 142 -1.18 -9.24 -6.93
N PRO A 143 -1.55 -9.16 -5.64
CA PRO A 143 -1.00 -10.02 -4.61
C PRO A 143 -1.20 -11.50 -4.93
N GLU A 144 -0.24 -12.32 -4.55
CA GLU A 144 -0.27 -13.75 -4.79
C GLU A 144 -0.13 -14.49 -3.47
N PHE A 145 -1.05 -15.40 -3.18
CA PHE A 145 -1.16 -16.05 -1.89
C PHE A 145 -1.12 -17.57 -1.99
N THR A 146 -0.51 -18.21 -1.01
CA THR A 146 -0.63 -19.65 -0.76
C THR A 146 -1.57 -19.93 0.40
N ALA A 147 -2.14 -21.14 0.47
CA ALA A 147 -3.09 -21.52 1.52
C ALA A 147 -2.46 -21.49 2.93
N ASP A 148 -1.14 -21.63 3.02
CA ASP A 148 -0.31 -21.56 4.23
C ASP A 148 0.42 -20.22 4.39
N GLN A 149 0.04 -19.18 3.63
CA GLN A 149 0.69 -17.87 3.67
C GLN A 149 0.87 -17.37 5.11
N VAL A 150 2.12 -17.10 5.45
CA VAL A 150 2.54 -16.44 6.68
C VAL A 150 2.74 -14.96 6.39
N PHE A 151 2.10 -14.11 7.19
CA PHE A 151 2.31 -12.66 7.12
C PHE A 151 3.19 -12.23 8.28
N ARG A 152 4.07 -11.26 8.01
CA ARG A 152 4.91 -10.60 8.99
C ARG A 152 5.25 -9.20 8.51
N LEU A 153 5.49 -8.28 9.41
CA LEU A 153 5.86 -6.92 9.04
C LEU A 153 7.18 -6.94 8.26
N GLY A 154 7.12 -6.67 6.95
CA GLY A 154 8.26 -6.66 6.04
C GLY A 154 8.68 -5.25 5.60
N SER A 155 7.88 -4.22 5.90
CA SER A 155 8.21 -2.82 5.62
C SER A 155 7.52 -1.89 6.59
N THR A 156 8.23 -0.85 7.03
CA THR A 156 7.73 0.22 7.90
C THR A 156 7.37 1.50 7.14
N LYS A 157 7.36 1.47 5.80
CA LYS A 157 7.15 2.63 4.92
C LYS A 157 6.05 3.59 5.39
N ALA A 158 4.88 3.07 5.77
CA ALA A 158 3.76 3.91 6.23
C ALA A 158 4.09 4.72 7.50
N LEU A 159 4.84 4.12 8.44
CA LEU A 159 5.33 4.79 9.64
C LEU A 159 6.44 5.78 9.29
N ASP A 160 7.38 5.37 8.44
CA ASP A 160 8.54 6.17 8.07
C ASP A 160 8.13 7.46 7.35
N GLU A 161 7.21 7.37 6.39
CA GLU A 161 6.67 8.54 5.67
C GLU A 161 5.82 9.45 6.56
N TYR A 162 5.07 8.87 7.51
CA TYR A 162 4.35 9.66 8.51
C TYR A 162 5.31 10.46 9.40
N LEU A 163 6.37 9.82 9.90
CA LEU A 163 7.40 10.47 10.71
C LEU A 163 8.18 11.52 9.91
N GLU A 164 8.44 11.27 8.63
CA GLU A 164 9.06 12.22 7.71
C GLU A 164 8.23 13.48 7.54
N ALA A 165 6.92 13.36 7.29
CA ALA A 165 6.02 14.51 7.19
C ALA A 165 5.93 15.27 8.52
N ARG A 166 5.84 14.55 9.64
CA ARG A 166 5.82 15.13 11.00
C ARG A 166 7.08 15.93 11.31
N ALA A 167 8.26 15.45 10.89
CA ALA A 167 9.52 16.17 11.06
C ALA A 167 9.54 17.51 10.30
N GLN A 168 8.74 17.64 9.24
CA GLN A 168 8.54 18.87 8.48
C GLN A 168 7.40 19.74 9.04
N GLY A 169 6.78 19.35 10.15
CA GLY A 169 5.66 20.06 10.78
C GLY A 169 4.31 19.82 10.10
N ILE A 170 4.20 18.80 9.24
CA ILE A 170 2.97 18.47 8.52
C ILE A 170 2.33 17.23 9.16
N GLU A 171 1.14 17.41 9.74
CA GLU A 171 0.31 16.29 10.17
C GLU A 171 -0.32 15.65 8.93
N THR A 172 -0.09 14.35 8.74
CA THR A 172 -0.67 13.60 7.63
C THR A 172 -1.62 12.51 8.13
N ARG A 173 -2.52 12.05 7.26
CA ARG A 173 -3.34 10.86 7.47
C ARG A 173 -2.74 9.71 6.63
N PRO A 174 -2.07 8.72 7.25
CA PRO A 174 -1.56 7.57 6.53
C PRO A 174 -2.68 6.83 5.78
N VAL A 175 -2.39 6.42 4.55
CA VAL A 175 -3.31 5.70 3.67
C VAL A 175 -2.81 4.27 3.50
N LEU A 176 -3.70 3.30 3.73
CA LEU A 176 -3.43 1.88 3.50
C LEU A 176 -4.61 1.31 2.71
N LEU A 177 -4.34 0.41 1.77
CA LEU A 177 -5.38 -0.48 1.28
C LEU A 177 -5.83 -1.36 2.45
N GLY A 178 -7.14 -1.49 2.65
CA GLY A 178 -7.73 -2.24 3.74
C GLY A 178 -7.55 -3.76 3.57
N PRO A 179 -7.57 -4.51 4.68
CA PRO A 179 -7.20 -5.93 4.67
C PRO A 179 -8.16 -6.80 3.84
N VAL A 180 -9.44 -6.43 3.74
CA VAL A 180 -10.42 -7.24 3.01
C VAL A 180 -10.24 -7.01 1.50
N SER A 181 -10.20 -5.76 1.06
CA SER A 181 -9.93 -5.43 -0.35
C SER A 181 -8.58 -5.97 -0.80
N TYR A 182 -7.52 -5.88 0.02
CA TYR A 182 -6.22 -6.45 -0.32
C TYR A 182 -6.27 -7.95 -0.63
N LEU A 183 -7.01 -8.73 0.16
CA LEU A 183 -7.18 -10.16 -0.08
C LEU A 183 -8.04 -10.43 -1.32
N LEU A 184 -9.16 -9.71 -1.47
CA LEU A 184 -10.08 -9.85 -2.62
C LEU A 184 -9.44 -9.46 -3.96
N LEU A 185 -8.50 -8.51 -3.94
CA LEU A 185 -7.75 -8.06 -5.11
C LEU A 185 -6.56 -8.96 -5.47
N GLY A 186 -6.26 -9.94 -4.62
CA GLY A 186 -5.19 -10.92 -4.85
C GLY A 186 -5.67 -12.20 -5.51
N LYS A 187 -4.74 -13.16 -5.62
CA LYS A 187 -4.92 -14.42 -6.36
C LYS A 187 -4.28 -15.56 -5.60
N THR A 188 -4.80 -16.76 -5.79
CA THR A 188 -4.20 -17.98 -5.23
C THR A 188 -3.09 -18.51 -6.14
N ARG A 189 -1.97 -18.91 -5.56
CA ARG A 189 -0.91 -19.69 -6.21
C ARG A 189 -1.10 -21.18 -5.86
N GLY A 190 -1.13 -22.03 -6.88
CA GLY A 190 -1.31 -23.48 -6.70
C GLY A 190 -2.79 -23.88 -6.64
N GLU A 191 -3.15 -24.71 -5.66
CA GLU A 191 -4.54 -25.12 -5.45
C GLU A 191 -5.42 -23.92 -5.06
N ALA A 192 -6.63 -23.85 -5.61
CA ALA A 192 -7.57 -22.79 -5.29
C ALA A 192 -8.06 -22.94 -3.85
N PHE A 193 -8.13 -21.82 -3.13
CA PHE A 193 -8.68 -21.72 -1.78
C PHE A 193 -9.36 -20.36 -1.61
N ASP A 194 -10.16 -20.20 -0.56
CA ASP A 194 -10.76 -18.90 -0.23
C ASP A 194 -9.70 -17.94 0.33
N VAL A 195 -9.37 -16.89 -0.42
CA VAL A 195 -8.39 -15.87 0.01
C VAL A 195 -8.78 -15.18 1.32
N LEU A 196 -10.08 -15.08 1.64
CA LEU A 196 -10.53 -14.48 2.91
C LEU A 196 -10.22 -15.37 4.12
N SER A 197 -9.93 -16.66 3.93
CA SER A 197 -9.46 -17.54 5.00
C SER A 197 -8.09 -17.11 5.56
N LEU A 198 -7.36 -16.25 4.83
CA LEU A 198 -6.09 -15.66 5.26
C LEU A 198 -6.26 -14.49 6.23
N LEU A 199 -7.45 -13.89 6.31
CA LEU A 199 -7.71 -12.67 7.07
C LEU A 199 -7.25 -12.76 8.54
N PRO A 200 -7.52 -13.84 9.30
CA PRO A 200 -7.05 -13.95 10.68
C PRO A 200 -5.52 -13.92 10.83
N ARG A 201 -4.78 -14.34 9.80
CA ARG A 201 -3.30 -14.29 9.78
C ARG A 201 -2.76 -12.95 9.31
N LEU A 202 -3.54 -12.20 8.53
CA LEU A 202 -3.18 -10.88 8.02
C LEU A 202 -3.38 -9.77 9.06
N LEU A 203 -4.49 -9.82 9.81
CA LEU A 203 -4.88 -8.78 10.77
C LEU A 203 -3.83 -8.45 11.84
N PRO A 204 -3.04 -9.40 12.39
CA PRO A 204 -1.98 -9.08 13.34
C PRO A 204 -0.96 -8.07 12.82
N VAL A 205 -0.60 -8.13 11.53
CA VAL A 205 0.37 -7.20 10.92
C VAL A 205 -0.25 -5.81 10.76
N TYR A 206 -1.50 -5.73 10.32
CA TYR A 206 -2.24 -4.45 10.29
C TYR A 206 -2.34 -3.83 11.68
N ALA A 207 -2.70 -4.63 12.69
CA ALA A 207 -2.78 -4.16 14.07
C ALA A 207 -1.43 -3.63 14.58
N GLU A 208 -0.32 -4.29 14.22
CA GLU A 208 1.03 -3.81 14.53
C GLU A 208 1.34 -2.45 13.88
N VAL A 209 1.02 -2.29 12.60
CA VAL A 209 1.21 -1.02 11.86
C VAL A 209 0.35 0.10 12.48
N LEU A 210 -0.94 -0.16 12.74
CA LEU A 210 -1.84 0.82 13.34
C LEU A 210 -1.38 1.26 14.73
N ARG A 211 -0.91 0.32 15.58
CA ARG A 211 -0.34 0.66 16.89
C ARG A 211 0.92 1.50 16.75
N SER A 212 1.77 1.21 15.77
CA SER A 212 3.00 1.97 15.54
C SER A 212 2.71 3.39 15.08
N LEU A 213 1.76 3.57 14.15
CA LEU A 213 1.28 4.89 13.72
C LEU A 213 0.67 5.68 14.89
N ALA A 214 -0.21 5.05 15.67
CA ALA A 214 -0.82 5.66 16.84
C ALA A 214 0.22 6.11 17.88
N ARG A 215 1.24 5.28 18.15
CA ARG A 215 2.36 5.63 19.05
C ARG A 215 3.22 6.77 18.52
N ALA A 216 3.39 6.87 17.20
CA ALA A 216 4.07 7.99 16.55
C ALA A 216 3.25 9.29 16.57
N GLY A 217 1.98 9.21 16.97
CA GLY A 217 1.09 10.34 17.18
C GLY A 217 0.01 10.48 16.09
N ALA A 218 -0.07 9.56 15.13
CA ALA A 218 -1.10 9.62 14.10
C ALA A 218 -2.47 9.44 14.75
N THR A 219 -3.37 10.41 14.56
CA THR A 219 -4.71 10.37 15.18
C THR A 219 -5.77 9.76 14.28
N TRP A 220 -5.51 9.71 12.98
CA TRP A 220 -6.36 9.13 11.95
C TRP A 220 -5.54 8.27 11.00
N VAL A 221 -6.16 7.21 10.50
CA VAL A 221 -5.70 6.41 9.36
C VAL A 221 -6.84 6.32 8.34
N GLN A 222 -6.48 6.31 7.07
CA GLN A 222 -7.40 5.99 5.98
C GLN A 222 -7.19 4.53 5.57
N LEU A 223 -8.25 3.73 5.65
CA LEU A 223 -8.27 2.36 5.14
C LEU A 223 -9.18 2.32 3.91
N ASP A 224 -8.54 2.17 2.75
CA ASP A 224 -9.22 2.10 1.48
C ASP A 224 -9.86 0.72 1.31
N GLU A 225 -11.17 0.66 1.20
CA GLU A 225 -11.92 -0.57 0.95
C GLU A 225 -12.77 -0.45 -0.31
N PRO A 226 -12.14 -0.26 -1.49
CA PRO A 226 -12.87 -0.06 -2.74
C PRO A 226 -13.67 -1.30 -3.17
N CYS A 227 -13.36 -2.50 -2.67
CA CYS A 227 -14.20 -3.67 -2.95
C CYS A 227 -15.62 -3.55 -2.38
N LEU A 228 -15.89 -2.63 -1.43
CA LEU A 228 -17.24 -2.36 -0.93
C LEU A 228 -18.20 -1.82 -2.01
N VAL A 229 -17.71 -1.29 -3.13
CA VAL A 229 -18.56 -0.83 -4.24
C VAL A 229 -18.83 -1.93 -5.28
N THR A 230 -18.39 -3.17 -5.01
CA THR A 230 -18.57 -4.34 -5.88
C THR A 230 -19.62 -5.30 -5.33
N ASP A 231 -20.06 -6.27 -6.14
CA ASP A 231 -20.96 -7.33 -5.68
C ASP A 231 -20.22 -8.26 -4.71
N LEU A 232 -20.56 -8.19 -3.42
CA LEU A 232 -19.95 -9.01 -2.36
C LEU A 232 -20.83 -10.19 -1.96
N SER A 233 -20.19 -11.30 -1.61
CA SER A 233 -20.85 -12.41 -0.93
C SER A 233 -21.09 -12.11 0.55
N ASP A 234 -21.88 -12.95 1.22
CA ASP A 234 -22.13 -12.83 2.66
C ASP A 234 -20.85 -13.09 3.47
N GLU A 235 -19.98 -14.00 3.00
CA GLU A 235 -18.69 -14.27 3.61
C GLU A 235 -17.77 -13.06 3.54
N ALA A 236 -17.75 -12.35 2.41
CA ALA A 236 -17.00 -11.11 2.25
C ALA A 236 -17.54 -10.00 3.18
N ARG A 237 -18.87 -9.83 3.27
CA ARG A 237 -19.49 -8.89 4.22
C ARG A 237 -19.14 -9.22 5.67
N ALA A 238 -19.13 -10.51 6.05
CA ALA A 238 -18.73 -10.95 7.37
C ALA A 238 -17.22 -10.72 7.63
N ALA A 239 -16.38 -10.83 6.61
CA ALA A 239 -14.95 -10.54 6.70
C ALA A 239 -14.67 -9.07 7.05
N TYR A 240 -15.44 -8.13 6.48
CA TYR A 240 -15.41 -6.71 6.86
C TYR A 240 -15.72 -6.50 8.34
N ASP A 241 -16.83 -7.06 8.81
CA ASP A 241 -17.25 -6.94 10.20
C ASP A 241 -16.18 -7.51 11.16
N HIS A 242 -15.59 -8.66 10.84
CA HIS A 242 -14.50 -9.24 11.62
C HIS A 242 -13.25 -8.35 11.61
N ALA A 243 -12.79 -7.93 10.43
CA ALA A 243 -11.58 -7.13 10.27
C ALA A 243 -11.65 -5.83 11.07
N TYR A 244 -12.72 -5.07 10.89
CA TYR A 244 -12.80 -3.74 11.49
C TYR A 244 -13.03 -3.77 12.99
N ARG A 245 -13.70 -4.79 13.54
CA ARG A 245 -13.72 -5.00 15.02
C ARG A 245 -12.32 -5.20 15.58
N VAL A 246 -11.48 -6.00 14.93
CA VAL A 246 -10.09 -6.24 15.37
C VAL A 246 -9.25 -4.96 15.23
N LEU A 247 -9.36 -4.26 14.10
CA LEU A 247 -8.53 -3.09 13.83
C LEU A 247 -8.91 -1.85 14.64
N THR A 248 -10.16 -1.70 15.05
CA THR A 248 -10.59 -0.56 15.88
C THR A 248 -10.39 -0.80 17.38
N ASP A 249 -10.11 -2.04 17.80
CA ASP A 249 -9.82 -2.42 19.20
C ASP A 249 -8.32 -2.32 19.55
N VAL A 250 -7.48 -1.87 18.60
CA VAL A 250 -6.04 -1.72 18.84
C VAL A 250 -5.75 -0.65 19.91
N THR A 251 -4.71 -0.89 20.72
CA THR A 251 -4.24 0.05 21.75
C THR A 251 -2.77 0.43 21.50
N PRO A 252 -2.41 1.73 21.45
CA PRO A 252 -3.31 2.89 21.60
C PRO A 252 -4.29 3.04 20.41
N PRO A 253 -5.48 3.64 20.63
CA PRO A 253 -6.49 3.74 19.60
C PRO A 253 -6.11 4.77 18.53
N ILE A 254 -6.49 4.48 17.28
CA ILE A 254 -6.38 5.38 16.13
C ILE A 254 -7.73 5.41 15.42
N LYS A 255 -8.16 6.59 14.97
CA LYS A 255 -9.45 6.73 14.29
C LYS A 255 -9.34 6.23 12.86
N VAL A 256 -10.32 5.44 12.42
CA VAL A 256 -10.35 4.87 11.08
C VAL A 256 -11.34 5.67 10.21
N MET A 257 -10.83 6.15 9.08
CA MET A 257 -11.63 6.60 7.94
C MET A 257 -11.75 5.43 6.96
N LEU A 258 -12.91 4.78 6.91
CA LEU A 258 -13.22 3.79 5.90
C LEU A 258 -13.48 4.51 4.57
N THR A 259 -12.73 4.18 3.54
CA THR A 259 -12.76 4.94 2.29
C THR A 259 -13.15 4.07 1.11
N THR A 260 -14.22 4.45 0.41
CA THR A 260 -14.65 3.80 -0.83
C THR A 260 -14.66 4.79 -1.99
N TYR A 261 -14.50 4.30 -3.23
CA TYR A 261 -14.48 5.12 -4.43
C TYR A 261 -14.84 4.30 -5.69
N PHE A 262 -15.09 5.00 -6.80
CA PHE A 262 -15.44 4.43 -8.13
C PHE A 262 -16.83 3.81 -8.24
N GLY A 263 -17.68 3.99 -7.24
CA GLY A 263 -19.04 3.47 -7.27
C GLY A 263 -19.82 3.75 -6.00
N ALA A 264 -21.11 3.44 -6.07
CA ALA A 264 -21.99 3.46 -4.90
C ALA A 264 -21.79 2.18 -4.06
N LEU A 265 -22.05 2.28 -2.76
CA LEU A 265 -22.00 1.13 -1.85
C LEU A 265 -23.06 0.06 -2.14
N GLY A 266 -24.15 0.42 -2.84
CA GLY A 266 -25.22 -0.51 -3.22
C GLY A 266 -25.71 -1.37 -2.06
N ASP A 267 -25.77 -2.68 -2.27
CA ASP A 267 -26.21 -3.67 -1.28
C ASP A 267 -25.26 -3.78 -0.06
N ASN A 268 -24.05 -3.21 -0.14
CA ASN A 268 -23.07 -3.20 0.96
C ASN A 268 -23.18 -1.95 1.85
N LEU A 269 -24.14 -1.06 1.60
CA LEU A 269 -24.33 0.17 2.40
C LEU A 269 -24.54 -0.15 3.88
N GLU A 270 -25.38 -1.13 4.20
CA GLU A 270 -25.64 -1.52 5.59
C GLU A 270 -24.38 -2.11 6.25
N THR A 271 -23.61 -2.91 5.52
CA THR A 271 -22.32 -3.41 6.00
C THR A 271 -21.37 -2.27 6.35
N ALA A 272 -21.18 -1.30 5.45
CA ALA A 272 -20.28 -0.17 5.66
C ALA A 272 -20.70 0.72 6.84
N LEU A 273 -22.00 0.99 7.01
CA LEU A 273 -22.53 1.83 8.08
C LEU A 273 -22.45 1.18 9.47
N ASN A 274 -22.43 -0.15 9.54
CA ASN A 274 -22.39 -0.90 10.80
C ASN A 274 -20.97 -1.18 11.32
N LEU A 275 -19.92 -0.86 10.54
CA LEU A 275 -18.54 -1.05 11.00
C LEU A 275 -18.19 -0.07 12.14
N PRO A 276 -17.36 -0.47 13.11
CA PRO A 276 -16.97 0.37 14.26
C PRO A 276 -15.96 1.49 13.92
N VAL A 277 -16.07 2.09 12.73
CA VAL A 277 -15.17 3.14 12.22
C VAL A 277 -15.64 4.53 12.61
N GLN A 278 -14.73 5.51 12.61
CA GLN A 278 -15.04 6.88 13.05
C GLN A 278 -15.35 7.82 11.88
N GLY A 279 -15.10 7.39 10.65
CA GLY A 279 -15.48 8.11 9.44
C GLY A 279 -15.74 7.15 8.28
N LEU A 280 -16.60 7.59 7.38
CA LEU A 280 -16.90 6.95 6.10
C LEU A 280 -16.74 7.99 4.99
N HIS A 281 -15.88 7.70 4.01
CA HIS A 281 -15.82 8.43 2.75
C HIS A 281 -16.64 7.70 1.69
N ILE A 282 -17.45 8.45 0.95
CA ILE A 282 -18.25 7.97 -0.18
C ILE A 282 -17.97 8.81 -1.43
N ASP A 283 -18.05 8.18 -2.60
CA ASP A 283 -17.93 8.84 -3.89
C ASP A 283 -19.28 9.45 -4.29
N LEU A 284 -19.28 10.77 -4.55
CA LEU A 284 -20.46 11.54 -4.91
C LEU A 284 -20.23 12.40 -6.17
N VAL A 285 -19.22 12.06 -6.98
CA VAL A 285 -18.93 12.70 -8.27
C VAL A 285 -19.88 12.18 -9.34
#